data_AF-M1ZZZ7-F1
#
_entry.id   AF-M1ZZZ7-F1
#
_cell.length_a   1.000
_cell.length_b   1.000
_cell.length_c   1.000
_cell.angle_alpha   90.00
_cell.angle_beta   90.00
_cell.angle_gamma   90.00
#
_symmetry.space_group_name_H-M   'P 1'
#
loop_
_entity.id
_entity.type
_entity.pdbx_description
1 polymer ?
#
loop_
_entity_poly.entity_id
_entity_poly.type
_entity_poly.pdbx_seq_one_letter_code
_entity_poly.pdbx_strand_id
1 'polypeptide(L)'
;PIERKKIIGWSNKFSYDVIVMAIEEAIFNNIKNIGYIEKILDTWFSKGLTSIGDIKSYKARWEEKKKKIKSKENTVDRWNDFEQREYDFEKLERKLLGWEMA
;
A
#
# COMPACT_ATOMS: atom_id res chain seq x y z
N PRO A 1 4.58 32.37 9.35
CA PRO A 1 4.58 30.89 9.43
C PRO A 1 4.99 30.26 8.10
N ILE A 2 5.69 29.13 8.16
CA ILE A 2 6.29 28.48 6.97
C ILE A 2 5.21 27.85 6.06
N GLU A 3 4.10 27.43 6.66
CA GLU A 3 2.95 26.80 5.99
C GLU A 3 2.28 27.77 5.02
N ARG A 4 2.08 29.02 5.46
CA ARG A 4 1.53 30.10 4.61
C ARG A 4 2.33 30.26 3.32
N LYS A 5 3.66 30.26 3.41
CA LYS A 5 4.52 30.44 2.24
C LYS A 5 4.37 29.28 1.26
N LYS A 6 4.23 28.05 1.77
CA LYS A 6 3.98 26.87 0.92
C LYS A 6 2.63 26.93 0.21
N ILE A 7 1.56 27.28 0.93
CA ILE A 7 0.22 27.40 0.35
C ILE A 7 0.20 28.43 -0.79
N ILE A 8 0.85 29.59 -0.60
CA ILE A 8 0.99 30.61 -1.65
C ILE A 8 1.82 30.08 -2.84
N GLY A 9 2.86 29.28 -2.57
CA GLY A 9 3.64 28.63 -3.63
C GLY A 9 2.81 27.65 -4.46
N TRP A 10 1.90 26.91 -3.82
CA TRP A 10 1.01 25.97 -4.50
C TRP A 10 -0.09 26.67 -5.29
N SER A 11 -0.67 27.76 -4.77
CA SER A 11 -1.73 28.50 -5.46
C SER A 11 -1.28 29.08 -6.81
N ASN A 12 0.01 29.30 -7.01
CA ASN A 12 0.57 29.76 -8.28
C ASN A 12 0.73 28.66 -9.33
N LYS A 13 0.74 27.39 -8.90
CA LYS A 13 1.02 26.22 -9.76
C LYS A 13 -0.21 25.35 -9.99
N PHE A 14 -1.11 25.29 -9.01
CA PHE A 14 -2.25 24.40 -8.97
C PHE A 14 -3.53 25.21 -8.76
N SER A 15 -4.64 24.70 -9.30
CA SER A 15 -5.95 25.25 -8.99
C SER A 15 -6.33 24.95 -7.54
N TYR A 16 -7.20 25.80 -6.98
CA TYR A 16 -7.69 25.66 -5.62
C TYR A 16 -8.28 24.27 -5.36
N ASP A 17 -9.08 23.75 -6.30
CA ASP A 17 -9.74 22.45 -6.16
C ASP A 17 -8.74 21.29 -6.05
N VAL A 18 -7.62 21.36 -6.77
CA VAL A 18 -6.55 20.35 -6.71
C VAL A 18 -5.89 20.37 -5.34
N ILE A 19 -5.65 21.56 -4.78
CA ILE A 19 -5.06 21.71 -3.45
C ILE A 19 -6.00 21.15 -2.38
N VAL A 20 -7.30 21.45 -2.48
CA VAL A 20 -8.32 20.90 -1.56
C VAL A 20 -8.34 19.37 -1.63
N MET A 21 -8.37 18.78 -2.83
CA MET A 21 -8.33 17.33 -2.97
C MET A 21 -7.05 16.70 -2.40
N ALA A 22 -5.90 17.35 -2.52
CA ALA A 22 -4.66 16.87 -1.93
C ALA A 22 -4.72 16.87 -0.40
N ILE A 23 -5.37 17.89 0.19
CA ILE A 23 -5.60 17.97 1.63
C ILE A 23 -6.58 16.87 2.09
N GLU A 24 -7.67 16.67 1.36
CA GLU A 24 -8.63 15.58 1.63
C GLU A 24 -7.95 14.22 1.59
N GLU A 25 -7.08 13.99 0.61
CA GLU A 25 -6.29 12.75 0.51
C GLU A 25 -5.32 12.59 1.69
N ALA A 26 -4.68 13.67 2.13
CA ALA A 26 -3.81 13.64 3.30
C ALA A 26 -4.61 13.29 4.58
N ILE A 27 -5.83 13.81 4.73
CA ILE A 27 -6.73 13.49 5.85
C ILE A 27 -7.21 12.04 5.76
N PHE A 28 -7.57 11.56 4.56
CA PHE A 28 -8.00 10.18 4.34
C PHE A 28 -6.90 9.17 4.73
N ASN A 29 -5.64 9.49 4.44
CA ASN A 29 -4.48 8.69 4.85
C ASN A 29 -4.07 8.93 6.32
N ASN A 30 -4.79 9.77 7.07
CA ASN A 30 -4.51 10.18 8.45
C ASN A 30 -3.12 10.81 8.67
N ILE A 31 -2.57 11.47 7.63
CA ILE A 31 -1.25 12.12 7.67
C ILE A 31 -1.45 13.63 7.47
N LYS A 32 -1.60 14.38 8.57
CA LYS A 32 -1.84 15.82 8.56
C LYS A 32 -0.54 16.64 8.56
N ASN A 33 0.35 16.34 7.62
CA ASN A 33 1.65 17.00 7.49
C ASN A 33 1.72 17.81 6.19
N ILE A 34 2.13 19.08 6.27
CA ILE A 34 2.28 19.97 5.10
C ILE A 34 3.24 19.42 4.05
N GLY A 35 4.31 18.72 4.46
CA GLY A 35 5.25 18.07 3.54
C GLY A 35 4.67 16.82 2.88
N TYR A 36 3.66 16.18 3.48
CA TYR A 36 2.97 15.07 2.84
C TYR A 36 2.02 15.58 1.74
N ILE A 37 1.31 16.68 2.01
CA ILE A 37 0.46 17.35 1.01
C ILE A 37 1.31 17.81 -0.18
N GLU A 38 2.49 18.37 0.08
CA GLU A 38 3.45 18.75 -0.98
C GLU A 38 3.83 17.54 -1.86
N LYS A 39 4.17 16.41 -1.25
CA LYS A 39 4.52 15.19 -1.99
C LYS A 39 3.36 14.67 -2.85
N ILE A 40 2.12 14.78 -2.37
CA ILE A 40 0.93 14.41 -3.17
C ILE A 40 0.85 15.31 -4.41
N LEU A 41 0.96 16.63 -4.21
CA LEU A 41 0.92 17.61 -5.29
C LEU A 41 2.05 17.40 -6.31
N ASP A 42 3.28 17.17 -5.84
CA ASP A 42 4.43 16.88 -6.71
C ASP A 42 4.24 15.59 -7.51
N THR A 43 3.65 14.56 -6.89
CA THR A 43 3.34 13.29 -7.56
C THR A 43 2.30 13.49 -8.66
N TRP A 44 1.26 14.28 -8.40
CA TRP A 44 0.22 14.59 -9.38
C TRP A 44 0.77 15.43 -10.53
N PHE A 45 1.57 16.45 -10.21
CA PHE A 45 2.25 17.29 -11.18
C PHE A 45 3.18 16.48 -12.09
N SER A 46 4.00 15.60 -11.52
CA SER A 46 4.92 14.74 -12.27
C SER A 46 4.20 13.78 -13.22
N LYS A 47 2.93 13.48 -12.95
CA LYS A 47 2.07 12.63 -13.80
C LYS A 47 1.24 13.43 -14.81
N GLY A 48 1.41 14.75 -14.84
CA GLY A 48 0.62 15.65 -15.71
C GLY A 48 -0.85 15.74 -15.32
N LEU A 49 -1.20 15.42 -14.07
CA LEU A 49 -2.58 15.46 -13.58
C LEU A 49 -2.91 16.90 -13.13
N THR A 50 -3.34 17.74 -14.08
CA THR A 50 -3.65 19.15 -13.83
C THR A 50 -5.14 19.41 -13.66
N SER A 51 -6.00 18.52 -14.16
CA SER A 51 -7.46 18.64 -14.02
C SER A 51 -8.01 17.76 -12.90
N ILE A 52 -9.12 18.22 -12.31
CA ILE A 52 -9.88 17.47 -11.30
C ILE A 52 -10.36 16.12 -11.87
N GLY A 53 -10.77 16.11 -13.15
CA GLY A 53 -11.20 14.90 -13.83
C GLY A 53 -10.09 13.85 -13.92
N ASP A 54 -8.86 14.29 -14.19
CA ASP A 54 -7.70 13.42 -14.31
C ASP A 54 -7.32 12.80 -12.97
N ILE A 55 -7.36 13.59 -11.90
CA ILE A 55 -7.08 13.13 -10.54
C ILE A 55 -8.12 12.11 -10.08
N LYS A 56 -9.41 12.39 -10.31
CA LYS A 56 -10.50 11.44 -10.00
C LYS A 56 -10.33 10.12 -10.78
N SER A 57 -10.02 10.21 -12.06
CA SER A 57 -9.78 9.05 -12.92
C SER A 57 -8.57 8.24 -12.47
N TYR A 58 -7.48 8.93 -12.10
CA TYR A 58 -6.27 8.33 -11.53
C TYR A 58 -6.58 7.59 -10.23
N LYS A 59 -7.35 8.20 -9.32
CA LYS A 59 -7.74 7.60 -8.04
C LYS A 59 -8.64 6.38 -8.25
N ALA A 60 -9.61 6.45 -9.15
CA ALA A 60 -10.46 5.30 -9.50
C ALA A 60 -9.64 4.11 -10.02
N ARG A 61 -8.69 4.36 -10.94
CA ARG A 61 -7.77 3.33 -11.45
C ARG A 61 -6.89 2.74 -10.35
N TRP A 62 -6.44 3.57 -9.40
CA TRP A 62 -5.64 3.12 -8.27
C TRP A 62 -6.42 2.18 -7.34
N GLU A 63 -7.66 2.53 -7.02
CA GLU A 63 -8.55 1.69 -6.22
C GLU A 63 -8.89 0.37 -6.92
N GLU A 64 -9.13 0.39 -8.23
CA GLU A 64 -9.36 -0.85 -9.00
C GLU A 64 -8.13 -1.77 -8.98
N LYS A 65 -6.92 -1.21 -9.14
CA LYS A 65 -5.67 -1.98 -9.02
C LYS A 65 -5.52 -2.61 -7.63
N LYS A 66 -5.80 -1.86 -6.56
CA LYS A 66 -5.77 -2.39 -5.19
C LYS A 66 -6.73 -3.56 -5.00
N LYS A 67 -7.95 -3.47 -5.53
CA LYS A 67 -8.94 -4.56 -5.47
C LYS A 67 -8.45 -5.83 -6.19
N LYS A 68 -7.85 -5.68 -7.37
CA LYS A 68 -7.28 -6.80 -8.15
C LYS A 68 -6.11 -7.49 -7.45
N ILE A 69 -5.32 -6.76 -6.67
CA ILE A 69 -4.22 -7.33 -5.88
C ILE A 69 -4.79 -8.14 -4.71
N LYS A 70 -5.75 -7.57 -3.95
CA LYS A 70 -6.41 -8.28 -2.86
C LYS A 70 -7.13 -9.55 -3.30
N SER A 71 -7.72 -9.57 -4.49
CA SER A 71 -8.36 -10.79 -5.01
C SER A 71 -7.37 -11.90 -5.40
N LYS A 72 -6.10 -11.55 -5.67
CA LYS A 72 -5.04 -12.53 -5.95
C LYS A 72 -4.39 -13.09 -4.67
N GLU A 73 -4.50 -12.40 -3.56
CA GLU A 73 -3.97 -12.85 -2.26
C GLU A 73 -4.69 -14.11 -1.73
N ASN A 74 -5.90 -14.38 -2.23
CA ASN A 74 -6.68 -15.59 -1.89
C ASN A 74 -6.31 -16.84 -2.72
N THR A 75 -5.37 -16.75 -3.67
CA THR A 75 -4.81 -17.95 -4.30
C THR A 75 -3.66 -18.43 -3.42
N VAL A 76 -3.87 -19.53 -2.70
CA VAL A 76 -2.85 -20.16 -1.85
C VAL A 76 -1.56 -20.27 -2.67
N ASP A 77 -0.50 -19.60 -2.21
CA ASP A 77 0.78 -19.62 -2.90
C ASP A 77 1.25 -21.07 -3.08
N ARG A 78 1.78 -21.41 -4.26
CA ARG A 78 2.38 -22.72 -4.57
C ARG A 78 3.49 -23.14 -3.60
N TRP A 79 3.97 -22.20 -2.77
CA TRP A 79 4.87 -22.45 -1.66
C TRP A 79 4.28 -23.38 -0.58
N ASN A 80 2.96 -23.42 -0.41
CA ASN A 80 2.27 -24.25 0.59
C ASN A 80 1.68 -25.55 0.02
N ASP A 81 2.02 -25.92 -1.21
CA ASP A 81 1.49 -27.08 -1.95
C ASP A 81 2.33 -28.35 -1.73
N PHE A 82 2.93 -28.51 -0.55
CA PHE A 82 3.72 -29.68 -0.19
C PHE A 82 2.99 -30.49 0.88
N GLU A 83 3.06 -31.82 0.79
CA GLU A 83 2.59 -32.69 1.86
C GLU A 83 3.32 -32.35 3.17
N GLN A 84 2.57 -32.05 4.23
CA GLN A 84 3.14 -31.85 5.55
C GLN A 84 3.73 -33.17 6.02
N ARG A 85 4.97 -33.16 6.54
CA ARG A 85 5.58 -34.37 7.07
C ARG A 85 4.79 -34.85 8.28
N GLU A 86 4.20 -36.02 8.16
CA GLU A 86 3.62 -36.74 9.29
C GLU A 86 4.77 -37.35 10.10
N TYR A 87 5.01 -36.84 11.30
CA TYR A 87 6.00 -37.39 12.22
C TYR A 87 5.31 -38.36 13.17
N ASP A 88 5.67 -39.64 13.07
CA ASP A 88 5.41 -40.60 14.12
C ASP A 88 6.40 -40.35 15.27
N PHE A 89 5.92 -39.63 16.29
CA PHE A 89 6.72 -39.24 17.44
C PHE A 89 7.24 -40.45 18.23
N GLU A 90 6.47 -41.54 18.30
CA GLU A 90 6.85 -42.75 19.04
C GLU A 90 8.01 -43.46 18.34
N LYS A 91 7.98 -43.52 17.01
CA LYS A 91 9.10 -44.04 16.21
C LYS A 91 10.35 -43.17 16.33
N LEU A 92 10.20 -41.85 16.28
CA LEU A 92 11.31 -40.91 16.44
C LEU A 92 11.93 -41.01 17.83
N GLU A 93 11.11 -41.13 18.87
CA GLU A 93 11.55 -41.31 20.25
C GLU A 93 12.33 -42.61 20.43
N ARG A 94 11.81 -43.73 19.91
CA ARG A 94 12.53 -45.02 19.92
C ARG A 94 13.88 -44.95 19.24
N LYS A 95 13.96 -44.27 18.09
CA LYS A 95 15.23 -44.10 17.35
C LYS A 95 16.20 -43.18 18.10
N LEU A 96 15.70 -42.13 18.72
CA LEU A 96 16.49 -41.19 19.51
C LEU A 96 17.10 -41.86 20.75
N LEU A 97 16.32 -42.72 21.41
CA LEU A 97 16.73 -43.45 22.62
C LEU A 97 17.52 -44.73 22.33
N GLY A 98 17.71 -45.09 21.04
CA GLY A 98 18.48 -46.26 20.62
C GLY A 98 17.76 -47.60 20.81
N TRP A 99 16.44 -47.61 20.95
CA TRP A 99 15.62 -48.81 21.18
C TRP A 99 15.34 -49.65 19.92
N GLU A 100 16.01 -49.36 18.80
CA GLU A 100 15.96 -50.18 17.58
C GLU A 100 17.09 -51.22 17.50
N MET A 101 18.01 -51.29 18.48
CA MET A 101 19.06 -52.31 18.56
C MET A 101 18.88 -53.21 19.79
N ALA A 102 17.95 -54.17 19.69
CA ALA A 102 17.96 -55.45 20.41
C ALA A 102 17.04 -56.44 19.69
#